data_AF-A0A957WJK0-F1
#
_entry.id   AF-A0A957WJK0-F1
#
_cell.length_a   1.000
_cell.length_b   1.000
_cell.length_c   1.000
_cell.angle_alpha   90.00
_cell.angle_beta   90.00
_cell.angle_gamma   90.00
#
_symmetry.space_group_name_H-M   'P 1'
#
loop_
_entity.id
_entity.type
_entity.pdbx_description
1 polymer ?
#
loop_
_entity_poly.entity_id
_entity_poly.type
_entity_poly.pdbx_seq_one_letter_code
_entity_poly.pdbx_strand_id
1 'polypeptide(L)'
;ADGLPSMYDTLINKVPLAEIIRPTSRERLYIAPAGPELAAAEVEMVQLMAREMLLQKALQPVIDDYDFIIIDTPPSLGLLTVNALTACNQGVIIPVQCEYLALEGLGQLMHTINLVQENLNPALQVAGVVMTMYDVRTNLAADVVKEVKEHFPEQFFNAIIPRNIRLSEAPSYGEDILAYAPNSTGCVAYQKLTEELLSRVRRQMVGA
;
A
#
# COMPACT_ATOMS: atom_id res chain seq x y z
N ALA A 1 -16.72 -17.00 -0.27
CA ALA A 1 -17.40 -17.58 0.91
C ALA A 1 -18.39 -16.54 1.36
N ASP A 2 -19.61 -16.65 0.87
CA ASP A 2 -20.65 -15.65 1.10
C ASP A 2 -21.04 -15.69 2.59
N GLY A 3 -20.90 -14.56 3.28
CA GLY A 3 -21.35 -14.39 4.67
C GLY A 3 -20.26 -14.36 5.76
N LEU A 4 -18.96 -14.38 5.42
CA LEU A 4 -17.94 -14.10 6.43
C LEU A 4 -17.64 -12.60 6.52
N PRO A 5 -17.51 -12.02 7.73
CA PRO A 5 -17.24 -10.61 7.89
C PRO A 5 -15.94 -10.16 7.22
N SER A 6 -15.92 -8.92 6.76
CA SER A 6 -14.83 -8.31 5.99
C SER A 6 -14.47 -6.91 6.54
N MET A 7 -13.54 -6.23 5.88
CA MET A 7 -13.18 -4.85 6.20
C MET A 7 -14.39 -3.90 6.17
N TYR A 8 -15.39 -4.17 5.33
CA TYR A 8 -16.66 -3.43 5.33
C TYR A 8 -17.32 -3.49 6.71
N ASP A 9 -17.45 -4.68 7.29
CA ASP A 9 -18.08 -4.87 8.59
C ASP A 9 -17.29 -4.23 9.73
N THR A 10 -15.97 -4.17 9.61
CA THR A 10 -15.13 -3.45 10.58
C THR A 10 -15.39 -1.94 10.54
N LEU A 11 -15.42 -1.35 9.35
CA LEU A 11 -15.56 0.10 9.19
C LEU A 11 -17.01 0.59 9.41
N ILE A 12 -18.00 -0.20 8.98
CA ILE A 12 -19.42 0.19 8.99
C ILE A 12 -20.17 -0.44 10.16
N ASN A 13 -20.09 -1.77 10.29
CA ASN A 13 -20.86 -2.54 11.27
C ASN A 13 -20.19 -2.67 12.64
N LYS A 14 -18.99 -2.07 12.81
CA LYS A 14 -18.19 -2.07 14.04
C LYS A 14 -17.81 -3.47 14.53
N VAL A 15 -17.68 -4.43 13.62
CA VAL A 15 -17.09 -5.74 13.94
C VAL A 15 -15.62 -5.51 14.32
N PRO A 16 -15.13 -6.06 15.45
CA PRO A 16 -13.73 -5.93 15.82
C PRO A 16 -12.80 -6.46 14.72
N LEU A 17 -11.73 -5.72 14.40
CA LEU A 17 -10.79 -6.10 13.34
C LEU A 17 -10.19 -7.50 13.57
N ALA A 18 -9.94 -7.86 14.83
CA ALA A 18 -9.43 -9.18 15.22
C ALA A 18 -10.33 -10.35 14.75
N GLU A 19 -11.64 -10.13 14.60
CA GLU A 19 -12.58 -11.18 14.16
C GLU A 19 -12.53 -11.43 12.64
N ILE A 20 -12.00 -10.48 11.87
CA ILE A 20 -11.91 -10.62 10.41
C ILE A 20 -10.52 -11.02 9.93
N ILE A 21 -9.48 -10.88 10.78
CA ILE A 21 -8.12 -11.27 10.45
C ILE A 21 -8.03 -12.80 10.34
N ARG A 22 -7.42 -13.28 9.26
CA ARG A 22 -7.28 -14.71 8.96
C ARG A 22 -5.85 -15.07 8.61
N PRO A 23 -5.36 -16.26 9.00
CA PRO A 23 -4.08 -16.76 8.52
C PRO A 23 -4.13 -17.03 7.02
N THR A 24 -2.99 -16.88 6.36
CA THR A 24 -2.81 -17.29 4.96
C THR A 24 -2.08 -18.63 4.87
N SER A 25 -1.80 -19.12 3.67
CA SER A 25 -0.92 -20.28 3.45
C SER A 25 0.55 -20.02 3.81
N ARG A 26 0.93 -18.74 3.99
CA ARG A 26 2.26 -18.32 4.39
C ARG A 26 2.32 -18.12 5.90
N GLU A 27 3.34 -18.73 6.52
CA GLU A 27 3.60 -18.56 7.94
C GLU A 27 3.84 -17.08 8.28
N ARG A 28 3.31 -16.62 9.41
CA ARG A 28 3.40 -15.23 9.88
C ARG A 28 2.80 -14.17 8.94
N LEU A 29 2.01 -14.59 7.96
CA LEU A 29 1.24 -13.69 7.10
C LEU A 29 -0.25 -13.89 7.33
N TYR A 30 -0.91 -12.79 7.70
CA TYR A 30 -2.33 -12.73 7.98
C TYR A 30 -2.98 -11.68 7.09
N ILE A 31 -4.28 -11.82 6.85
CA ILE A 31 -5.06 -10.92 6.01
C ILE A 31 -6.37 -10.52 6.69
N ALA A 32 -6.66 -9.23 6.70
CA ALA A 32 -8.00 -8.70 6.94
C ALA A 32 -8.67 -8.49 5.57
N PRO A 33 -9.58 -9.38 5.14
CA PRO A 33 -10.04 -9.40 3.75
C PRO A 33 -10.98 -8.22 3.46
N ALA A 34 -10.88 -7.68 2.25
CA ALA A 34 -11.93 -6.85 1.66
C ALA A 34 -13.06 -7.73 1.09
N GLY A 35 -14.27 -7.16 1.00
CA GLY A 35 -15.41 -7.73 0.29
C GLY A 35 -15.95 -6.73 -0.75
N PRO A 36 -16.74 -7.17 -1.74
CA PRO A 36 -17.37 -6.28 -2.71
C PRO A 36 -18.16 -5.13 -2.05
N GLU A 37 -18.73 -5.38 -0.87
CA GLU A 37 -19.50 -4.42 -0.07
C GLU A 37 -18.66 -3.21 0.36
N LEU A 38 -17.33 -3.35 0.45
CA LEU A 38 -16.43 -2.26 0.81
C LEU A 38 -16.55 -1.06 -0.14
N ALA A 39 -16.94 -1.28 -1.39
CA ALA A 39 -17.23 -0.20 -2.33
C ALA A 39 -18.40 0.70 -1.89
N ALA A 40 -19.39 0.15 -1.18
CA ALA A 40 -20.50 0.91 -0.62
C ALA A 40 -20.12 1.66 0.68
N ALA A 41 -19.06 1.21 1.37
CA ALA A 41 -18.63 1.81 2.64
C ALA A 41 -18.37 3.32 2.50
N GLU A 42 -17.77 3.77 1.40
CA GLU A 42 -17.45 5.19 1.21
C GLU A 42 -18.67 6.10 1.30
N VAL A 43 -19.83 5.66 0.80
CA VAL A 43 -21.08 6.43 0.84
C VAL A 43 -21.64 6.46 2.26
N GLU A 44 -21.63 5.32 2.94
CA GLU A 44 -22.15 5.19 4.31
C GLU A 44 -21.29 5.94 5.33
N MET A 45 -19.97 5.92 5.14
CA MET A 45 -19.00 6.61 5.99
C MET A 45 -19.24 8.12 6.05
N VAL A 46 -19.83 8.74 5.03
CA VAL A 46 -20.12 10.19 5.01
C VAL A 46 -20.94 10.62 6.23
N GLN A 47 -21.86 9.78 6.70
CA GLN A 47 -22.74 10.07 7.83
C GLN A 47 -22.10 9.78 9.19
N LEU A 48 -20.92 9.16 9.22
CA LEU A 48 -20.23 8.78 10.45
C LEU A 48 -19.39 9.94 10.99
N MET A 49 -19.35 10.05 12.33
CA MET A 49 -18.45 10.98 13.00
C MET A 49 -17.02 10.48 12.95
N ALA A 50 -16.06 11.40 12.73
CA ALA A 50 -14.63 11.07 12.57
C ALA A 50 -14.40 9.94 11.57
N ARG A 51 -15.14 9.99 10.46
CA ARG A 51 -15.15 8.99 9.38
C ARG A 51 -13.79 8.80 8.71
N GLU A 52 -12.90 9.77 8.83
CA GLU A 52 -11.52 9.73 8.33
C GLU A 52 -10.59 8.88 9.23
N MET A 53 -11.02 8.56 10.45
CA MET A 53 -10.20 7.87 11.47
C MET A 53 -10.71 6.46 11.82
N LEU A 54 -11.65 5.90 11.06
CA LEU A 54 -12.29 4.63 11.38
C LEU A 54 -11.28 3.48 11.38
N LEU A 55 -10.43 3.41 10.34
CA LEU A 55 -9.42 2.35 10.24
C LEU A 55 -8.36 2.46 11.34
N GLN A 56 -7.89 3.68 11.65
CA GLN A 56 -6.94 3.91 12.74
C GLN A 56 -7.48 3.39 14.08
N LYS A 57 -8.75 3.69 14.39
CA LYS A 57 -9.41 3.19 15.60
C LYS A 57 -9.56 1.67 15.60
N ALA A 58 -9.89 1.09 14.46
CA ALA A 58 -10.05 -0.36 14.32
C ALA A 58 -8.73 -1.14 14.46
N LEU A 59 -7.61 -0.53 14.08
CA LEU A 59 -6.27 -1.11 14.19
C LEU A 59 -5.71 -1.09 15.62
N GLN A 60 -6.10 -0.10 16.43
CA GLN A 60 -5.54 0.10 17.77
C GLN A 60 -5.52 -1.15 18.67
N PRO A 61 -6.55 -2.02 18.70
CA PRO A 61 -6.55 -3.21 19.56
C PRO A 61 -5.60 -4.33 19.12
N VAL A 62 -5.11 -4.31 17.87
CA VAL A 62 -4.29 -5.39 17.29
C VAL A 62 -2.92 -4.90 16.84
N ILE A 63 -2.61 -3.61 17.00
CA ILE A 63 -1.40 -3.01 16.42
C ILE A 63 -0.11 -3.62 16.97
N ASP A 64 -0.12 -4.02 18.24
CA ASP A 64 1.04 -4.59 18.94
C ASP A 64 1.23 -6.10 18.65
N ASP A 65 0.28 -6.73 17.95
CA ASP A 65 0.36 -8.16 17.60
C ASP A 65 1.20 -8.42 16.33
N TYR A 66 1.57 -7.36 15.59
CA TYR A 66 2.23 -7.47 14.29
C TYR A 66 3.48 -6.58 14.19
N ASP A 67 4.56 -7.15 13.65
CA ASP A 67 5.79 -6.40 13.35
C ASP A 67 5.56 -5.32 12.26
N PHE A 68 4.68 -5.63 11.30
CA PHE A 68 4.33 -4.78 10.17
C PHE A 68 2.85 -4.94 9.82
N ILE A 69 2.20 -3.81 9.50
CA ILE A 69 0.85 -3.76 8.94
C ILE A 69 0.95 -3.04 7.60
N ILE A 70 0.57 -3.73 6.53
CA ILE A 70 0.52 -3.16 5.18
C ILE A 70 -0.95 -2.96 4.82
N ILE A 71 -1.28 -1.74 4.41
CA ILE A 71 -2.63 -1.36 3.99
C ILE A 71 -2.60 -1.18 2.46
N ASP A 72 -3.32 -2.04 1.75
CA ASP A 72 -3.54 -1.88 0.31
C ASP A 72 -4.81 -1.05 0.08
N THR A 73 -4.70 -0.01 -0.73
CA THR A 73 -5.76 0.99 -0.92
C THR A 73 -6.40 0.85 -2.30
N PRO A 74 -7.70 1.20 -2.44
CA PRO A 74 -8.28 1.34 -3.77
C PRO A 74 -7.57 2.44 -4.58
N PRO A 75 -7.68 2.43 -5.92
CA PRO A 75 -7.05 3.44 -6.77
C PRO A 75 -7.70 4.84 -6.68
N SER A 76 -8.80 4.98 -5.94
CA SER A 76 -9.48 6.25 -5.71
C SER A 76 -8.83 7.04 -4.56
N LEU A 77 -8.87 8.37 -4.63
CA LEU A 77 -8.47 9.26 -3.52
C LEU A 77 -9.67 9.59 -2.61
N GLY A 78 -10.48 8.56 -2.31
CA GLY A 78 -11.71 8.65 -1.52
C GLY A 78 -11.50 8.45 -0.01
N LEU A 79 -12.60 8.25 0.72
CA LEU A 79 -12.58 8.09 2.18
C LEU A 79 -11.80 6.86 2.63
N LEU A 80 -11.78 5.78 1.85
CA LEU A 80 -10.98 4.58 2.17
C LEU A 80 -9.48 4.89 2.16
N THR A 81 -9.03 5.63 1.13
CA THR A 81 -7.62 6.03 1.01
C THR A 81 -7.24 7.04 2.09
N VAL A 82 -8.12 8.00 2.42
CA VAL A 82 -7.90 8.92 3.55
C VAL A 82 -7.75 8.14 4.86
N ASN A 83 -8.60 7.15 5.11
CA ASN A 83 -8.50 6.30 6.31
C ASN A 83 -7.17 5.56 6.39
N ALA A 84 -6.70 5.00 5.28
CA ALA A 84 -5.39 4.35 5.21
C ALA A 84 -4.26 5.35 5.54
N LEU A 85 -4.24 6.52 4.90
CA LEU A 85 -3.25 7.56 5.15
C LEU A 85 -3.27 8.07 6.60
N THR A 86 -4.45 8.21 7.20
CA THR A 86 -4.61 8.61 8.60
C THR A 86 -4.14 7.51 9.57
N ALA A 87 -4.27 6.24 9.20
CA ALA A 87 -3.83 5.12 10.03
C ALA A 87 -2.31 4.85 9.96
N CYS A 88 -1.64 5.23 8.87
CA CYS A 88 -0.21 4.95 8.67
C CYS A 88 0.69 5.72 9.64
N ASN A 89 1.59 5.01 10.33
CA ASN A 89 2.58 5.59 11.24
C ASN A 89 3.99 5.69 10.63
N GLN A 90 4.44 4.68 9.89
CA GLN A 90 5.79 4.65 9.30
C GLN A 90 5.87 5.44 8.00
N GLY A 91 4.80 5.44 7.22
CA GLY A 91 4.66 6.24 6.02
C GLY A 91 3.98 5.51 4.86
N VAL A 92 4.04 6.13 3.69
CA VAL A 92 3.37 5.67 2.47
C VAL A 92 4.40 5.24 1.43
N ILE A 93 4.19 4.08 0.81
CA ILE A 93 4.93 3.65 -0.37
C ILE A 93 4.08 3.98 -1.60
N ILE A 94 4.65 4.73 -2.54
CA ILE A 94 3.94 5.17 -3.74
C ILE A 94 4.43 4.37 -4.95
N PRO A 95 3.64 3.45 -5.50
CA PRO A 95 3.94 2.79 -6.75
C PRO A 95 3.64 3.72 -7.93
N VAL A 96 4.66 4.03 -8.73
CA VAL A 96 4.54 4.88 -9.93
C VAL A 96 4.78 4.02 -11.15
N GLN A 97 3.80 3.96 -12.06
CA GLN A 97 3.95 3.26 -13.32
C GLN A 97 4.82 4.08 -14.28
N CYS A 98 5.68 3.44 -15.06
CA CYS A 98 6.54 4.12 -16.02
C CYS A 98 5.80 4.46 -17.34
N GLU A 99 4.67 5.15 -17.25
CA GLU A 99 3.78 5.51 -18.37
C GLU A 99 3.42 7.00 -18.34
N TYR A 100 2.85 7.53 -19.42
CA TYR A 100 2.66 8.97 -19.64
C TYR A 100 1.86 9.69 -18.53
N LEU A 101 0.82 9.05 -18.00
CA LEU A 101 -0.09 9.65 -17.01
C LEU A 101 0.42 9.58 -15.56
N ALA A 102 1.61 9.01 -15.34
CA ALA A 102 2.10 8.69 -14.00
C ALA A 102 2.38 9.92 -13.14
N LEU A 103 2.84 11.02 -13.75
CA LEU A 103 3.23 12.23 -13.04
C LEU A 103 2.01 13.07 -12.62
N GLU A 104 0.94 13.08 -13.42
CA GLU A 104 -0.29 13.78 -13.08
C GLU A 104 -0.95 13.16 -11.84
N GLY A 105 -1.10 11.83 -11.83
CA GLY A 105 -1.64 11.11 -10.69
C GLY A 105 -0.78 11.25 -9.42
N LEU A 106 0.54 11.31 -9.58
CA LEU A 106 1.46 11.55 -8.47
C LEU A 106 1.25 12.93 -7.83
N GLY A 107 1.03 13.98 -8.62
CA GLY A 107 0.73 15.31 -8.11
C GLY A 107 -0.56 15.37 -7.29
N GLN A 108 -1.62 14.71 -7.77
CA GLN A 108 -2.89 14.62 -7.03
C GLN A 108 -2.73 13.86 -5.70
N LEU A 109 -2.02 12.73 -5.71
CA LEU A 109 -1.74 11.97 -4.50
C LEU A 109 -0.93 12.78 -3.48
N MET A 110 0.10 13.50 -3.92
CA MET A 110 0.90 14.35 -3.04
C MET A 110 0.07 15.46 -2.41
N HIS A 111 -0.85 16.06 -3.17
CA HIS A 111 -1.79 17.03 -2.61
C HIS A 111 -2.66 16.42 -1.50
N THR A 112 -3.22 15.22 -1.73
CA THR A 112 -4.01 14.51 -0.71
C THR A 112 -3.17 14.15 0.51
N ILE A 113 -1.94 13.66 0.34
CA ILE A 113 -1.02 13.34 1.44
C ILE A 113 -0.77 14.59 2.30
N ASN A 114 -0.51 15.74 1.68
CA ASN A 114 -0.26 16.99 2.41
C ASN A 114 -1.50 17.41 3.21
N LEU A 115 -2.70 17.32 2.63
CA LEU A 115 -3.94 17.64 3.35
C LEU A 115 -4.16 16.72 4.56
N VAL A 116 -3.92 15.41 4.40
CA VAL A 116 -4.02 14.45 5.50
C VAL A 116 -2.95 14.74 6.55
N GLN A 117 -1.73 15.06 6.15
CA GLN A 117 -0.65 15.40 7.06
C GLN A 117 -0.98 16.62 7.92
N GLU A 118 -1.48 17.69 7.30
CA GLU A 118 -1.81 18.95 7.99
C GLU A 118 -3.00 18.81 8.94
N ASN A 119 -4.01 18.00 8.60
CA ASN A 119 -5.32 18.04 9.28
C ASN A 119 -5.61 16.79 10.13
N LEU A 120 -4.99 15.65 9.84
CA LEU A 120 -5.40 14.35 10.41
C LEU A 120 -4.24 13.55 10.99
N ASN A 121 -3.07 13.55 10.33
CA ASN A 121 -1.92 12.76 10.73
C ASN A 121 -0.60 13.52 10.49
N PRO A 122 -0.18 14.41 11.42
CA PRO A 122 1.06 15.18 11.28
C PRO A 122 2.34 14.34 11.15
N ALA A 123 2.31 13.07 11.57
CA ALA A 123 3.43 12.15 11.45
C ALA A 123 3.49 11.44 10.07
N LEU A 124 2.47 11.62 9.22
CA LEU A 124 2.42 11.02 7.89
C LEU A 124 3.61 11.51 7.05
N GLN A 125 4.30 10.56 6.41
CA GLN A 125 5.43 10.83 5.53
C GLN A 125 5.42 9.87 4.35
N VAL A 126 6.11 10.26 3.27
CA VAL A 126 6.38 9.34 2.16
C VAL A 126 7.58 8.48 2.53
N ALA A 127 7.35 7.17 2.76
CA ALA A 127 8.39 6.21 3.07
C ALA A 127 9.24 5.84 1.84
N GLY A 128 8.62 5.88 0.66
CA GLY A 128 9.37 5.83 -0.58
C GLY A 128 8.52 5.78 -1.85
N VAL A 129 9.17 6.01 -2.98
CA VAL A 129 8.56 5.96 -4.31
C VAL A 129 9.20 4.82 -5.10
N VAL A 130 8.40 3.88 -5.59
CA VAL A 130 8.85 2.70 -6.33
C VAL A 130 8.37 2.74 -7.76
N MET A 131 9.29 2.54 -8.69
CA MET A 131 8.98 2.51 -10.13
C MET A 131 8.50 1.12 -10.53
N THR A 132 7.36 1.05 -11.22
CA THR A 132 6.69 -0.20 -11.60
C THR A 132 6.39 -0.27 -13.09
N MET A 133 6.15 -1.48 -13.58
CA MET A 133 5.84 -1.75 -14.99
C MET A 133 6.92 -1.25 -15.96
N TYR A 134 8.18 -1.15 -15.49
CA TYR A 134 9.28 -0.62 -16.28
C TYR A 134 9.57 -1.50 -17.51
N ASP A 135 9.59 -0.88 -18.69
CA ASP A 135 9.96 -1.52 -19.96
C ASP A 135 11.24 -0.85 -20.50
N VAL A 136 12.34 -1.60 -20.50
CA VAL A 136 13.67 -1.13 -20.93
C VAL A 136 13.69 -0.67 -22.39
N ARG A 137 12.70 -1.08 -23.19
CA ARG A 137 12.63 -0.76 -24.63
C ARG A 137 12.08 0.63 -24.90
N THR A 138 11.52 1.33 -23.91
CA THR A 138 10.89 2.63 -24.10
C THR A 138 11.71 3.74 -23.46
N ASN A 139 12.02 4.79 -24.23
CA ASN A 139 12.69 5.98 -23.69
C ASN A 139 11.82 6.68 -22.64
N LEU A 140 10.50 6.67 -22.83
CA LEU A 140 9.54 7.23 -21.89
C LEU A 140 9.71 6.66 -20.48
N ALA A 141 9.94 5.35 -20.34
CA ALA A 141 10.13 4.75 -19.03
C ALA A 141 11.39 5.29 -18.34
N ALA A 142 12.47 5.50 -19.09
CA ALA A 142 13.70 6.09 -18.56
C ALA A 142 13.52 7.56 -18.16
N ASP A 143 12.78 8.33 -18.97
CA ASP A 143 12.49 9.74 -18.68
C ASP A 143 11.65 9.90 -17.41
N VAL A 144 10.58 9.10 -17.25
CA VAL A 144 9.74 9.11 -16.04
C VAL A 144 10.55 8.72 -14.80
N VAL A 145 11.40 7.68 -14.89
CA VAL A 145 12.28 7.27 -13.79
C VAL A 145 13.21 8.41 -13.38
N LYS A 146 13.83 9.09 -14.36
CA LYS A 146 14.73 10.22 -14.12
C LYS A 146 13.99 11.36 -13.40
N GLU A 147 12.83 11.75 -13.90
CA GLU A 147 12.05 12.85 -13.34
C GLU A 147 11.57 12.56 -11.92
N VAL A 148 11.04 11.36 -11.65
CA VAL A 148 10.62 10.98 -10.30
C VAL A 148 11.81 10.94 -9.34
N LYS A 149 12.97 10.44 -9.79
CA LYS A 149 14.19 10.42 -8.98
C LYS A 149 14.72 11.82 -8.66
N GLU A 150 14.61 12.77 -9.59
CA GLU A 150 14.99 14.17 -9.38
C GLU A 150 14.06 14.87 -8.37
N HIS A 151 12.76 14.54 -8.38
CA HIS A 151 11.78 15.10 -7.44
C HIS A 151 11.83 14.48 -6.04
N PHE A 152 12.14 13.18 -5.93
CA PHE A 152 12.11 12.42 -4.68
C PHE A 152 13.45 11.73 -4.38
N PRO A 153 14.59 12.44 -4.35
CA PRO A 153 15.91 11.80 -4.33
C PRO A 153 16.16 10.94 -3.08
N GLU A 154 15.61 11.34 -1.92
CA GLU A 154 15.78 10.61 -0.66
C GLU A 154 14.78 9.45 -0.53
N GLN A 155 13.57 9.63 -1.08
CA GLN A 155 12.48 8.67 -0.99
C GLN A 155 12.51 7.64 -2.13
N PHE A 156 13.24 7.89 -3.22
CA PHE A 156 13.30 7.01 -4.39
C PHE A 156 13.88 5.63 -4.04
N PHE A 157 13.14 4.56 -4.30
CA PHE A 157 13.66 3.19 -4.21
C PHE A 157 14.56 2.88 -5.41
N ASN A 158 15.74 2.33 -5.15
CA ASN A 158 16.64 1.90 -6.21
C ASN A 158 16.12 0.64 -6.92
N ALA A 159 15.32 -0.17 -6.22
CA ALA A 159 14.59 -1.28 -6.83
C ALA A 159 13.55 -0.76 -7.84
N ILE A 160 13.63 -1.27 -9.08
CA ILE A 160 12.66 -1.00 -10.15
C ILE A 160 11.94 -2.31 -10.48
N ILE A 161 10.61 -2.30 -10.46
CA ILE A 161 9.79 -3.48 -10.77
C ILE A 161 9.55 -3.53 -12.30
N PRO A 162 10.11 -4.52 -13.01
CA PRO A 162 9.97 -4.61 -14.46
C PRO A 162 8.58 -5.11 -14.85
N ARG A 163 8.15 -4.80 -16.06
CA ARG A 163 7.01 -5.50 -16.68
C ARG A 163 7.36 -6.99 -16.81
N ASN A 164 6.62 -7.86 -16.11
CA ASN A 164 6.91 -9.29 -16.06
C ASN A 164 5.62 -10.11 -16.08
N ILE A 165 5.50 -11.03 -17.04
CA ILE A 165 4.29 -11.84 -17.24
C ILE A 165 4.02 -12.77 -16.04
N ARG A 166 5.08 -13.30 -15.39
CA ARG A 166 4.94 -14.20 -14.23
C ARG A 166 4.31 -13.51 -13.03
N LEU A 167 4.59 -12.21 -12.84
CA LEU A 167 3.91 -11.40 -11.80
C LEU A 167 2.40 -11.32 -12.05
N SER A 168 1.99 -11.21 -13.31
CA SER A 168 0.57 -11.17 -13.68
C SER A 168 -0.11 -12.54 -13.59
N GLU A 169 0.64 -13.63 -13.81
CA GLU A 169 0.12 -15.00 -13.73
C GLU A 169 -0.08 -15.48 -12.29
N ALA A 170 0.86 -15.19 -11.37
CA ALA A 170 0.89 -15.76 -10.02
C ALA A 170 -0.45 -15.66 -9.25
N PRO A 171 -1.17 -14.51 -9.23
CA PRO A 171 -2.46 -14.40 -8.55
C PRO A 171 -3.52 -15.36 -9.09
N SER A 172 -3.48 -15.69 -10.39
CA SER A 172 -4.44 -16.62 -11.01
C SER A 172 -4.26 -18.06 -10.52
N TYR A 173 -3.10 -18.38 -9.95
CA TYR A 173 -2.79 -19.66 -9.31
C TYR A 173 -2.97 -19.61 -7.78
N GLY A 174 -3.36 -18.46 -7.21
CA GLY A 174 -3.46 -18.28 -5.77
C GLY A 174 -2.11 -18.33 -5.05
N GLU A 175 -1.02 -18.07 -5.78
CA GLU A 175 0.34 -18.09 -5.26
C GLU A 175 0.96 -16.69 -5.34
N ASP A 176 1.82 -16.35 -4.38
CA ASP A 176 2.69 -15.18 -4.52
C ASP A 176 3.88 -15.50 -5.46
N ILE A 177 4.57 -14.46 -5.91
CA ILE A 177 5.65 -14.59 -6.88
C ILE A 177 6.85 -15.41 -6.38
N LEU A 178 7.08 -15.47 -5.07
CA LEU A 178 8.20 -16.22 -4.49
C LEU A 178 7.95 -17.73 -4.60
N ALA A 179 6.69 -18.16 -4.51
CA ALA A 179 6.31 -19.56 -4.74
C ALA A 179 6.20 -19.87 -6.24
N TYR A 180 5.47 -19.02 -6.98
CA TYR A 180 5.10 -19.30 -8.37
C TYR A 180 6.32 -19.28 -9.32
N ALA A 181 7.17 -18.25 -9.20
CA ALA A 181 8.31 -18.08 -10.10
C ALA A 181 9.51 -17.44 -9.38
N PRO A 182 10.18 -18.19 -8.48
CA PRO A 182 11.25 -17.68 -7.60
C PRO A 182 12.44 -17.09 -8.36
N ASN A 183 12.72 -17.58 -9.57
CA ASN A 183 13.83 -17.12 -10.41
C ASN A 183 13.42 -16.03 -11.43
N SER A 184 12.17 -15.56 -11.38
CA SER A 184 11.70 -14.51 -12.29
C SER A 184 12.33 -13.15 -11.96
N THR A 185 12.47 -12.30 -12.98
CA THR A 185 12.96 -10.92 -12.77
C THR A 185 12.04 -10.11 -11.85
N GLY A 186 10.74 -10.42 -11.84
CA GLY A 186 9.77 -9.83 -10.91
C GLY A 186 10.05 -10.22 -9.46
N CYS A 187 10.27 -11.51 -9.18
CA CYS A 187 10.63 -12.00 -7.85
C CYS A 187 11.90 -11.31 -7.32
N VAL A 188 12.97 -11.29 -8.12
CA VAL A 188 14.25 -10.65 -7.75
C VAL A 188 14.08 -9.15 -7.48
N ALA A 189 13.23 -8.46 -8.26
CA ALA A 189 12.96 -7.04 -8.06
C ALA A 189 12.23 -6.76 -6.74
N TYR A 190 11.22 -7.56 -6.40
CA TYR A 190 10.52 -7.44 -5.11
C TYR A 190 11.41 -7.78 -3.92
N GLN A 191 12.28 -8.80 -4.04
CA GLN A 191 13.27 -9.10 -2.99
C GLN A 191 14.19 -7.90 -2.70
N LYS A 192 14.71 -7.24 -3.75
CA LYS A 192 15.51 -6.02 -3.61
C LYS A 192 14.72 -4.88 -2.97
N LEU A 193 13.46 -4.69 -3.37
CA LEU A 193 12.58 -3.68 -2.77
C LEU A 193 12.37 -3.95 -1.28
N THR A 194 12.12 -5.21 -0.90
CA THR A 194 11.95 -5.62 0.50
C THR A 194 13.22 -5.39 1.31
N GLU A 195 14.39 -5.74 0.78
CA GLU A 195 15.68 -5.47 1.45
C GLU A 195 15.90 -3.98 1.68
N GLU A 196 15.63 -3.16 0.67
CA GLU A 196 15.76 -1.71 0.76
C GLU A 196 14.78 -1.11 1.78
N LEU A 197 13.52 -1.55 1.78
CA LEU A 197 12.50 -1.14 2.74
C LEU A 197 12.91 -1.48 4.17
N LEU A 198 13.30 -2.73 4.44
CA LEU A 198 13.73 -3.17 5.78
C LEU A 198 14.96 -2.38 6.26
N SER A 199 15.89 -2.05 5.36
CA SER A 199 17.04 -1.20 5.68
C SER A 199 16.62 0.22 6.08
N ARG A 200 15.62 0.81 5.42
CA ARG A 200 15.07 2.13 5.79
C ARG A 200 14.38 2.10 7.14
N VAL A 201 13.51 1.12 7.37
CA VAL A 201 12.79 0.98 8.65
C VAL A 201 13.76 0.81 9.81
N ARG A 202 14.79 -0.05 9.68
CA ARG A 202 15.82 -0.22 10.71
C ARG A 202 16.56 1.07 11.02
N ARG A 203 16.90 1.87 10.01
CA ARG A 203 17.58 3.17 10.21
C ARG A 203 16.70 4.15 10.98
N GLN A 204 15.40 4.19 10.70
CA GLN A 204 14.46 5.03 11.44
C GLN A 204 14.33 4.59 12.91
N MET A 205 14.34 3.28 13.18
CA MET A 205 14.30 2.75 14.56
C MET A 205 15.59 3.00 15.35
N VAL A 206 16.76 3.05 14.69
CA VAL A 206 18.06 3.30 15.35
C VAL A 206 18.34 4.80 15.52
N GLY A 207 17.66 5.67 14.76
CA GLY A 207 17.78 7.12 14.84
C GLY A 207 16.76 7.82 15.76
N ALA A 208 15.80 7.07 16.32
CA ALA A 208 14.81 7.53 17.30
C ALA A 208 15.27 7.19 18.73
#